data_AF-A0A250JJJ2-F1
#
_entry.id   AF-A0A250JJJ2-F1
#
_cell.length_a   1.000
_cell.length_b   1.000
_cell.length_c   1.000
_cell.angle_alpha   90.00
_cell.angle_beta   90.00
_cell.angle_gamma   90.00
#
_symmetry.space_group_name_H-M   'P 1'
#
loop_
_entity.id
_entity.type
_entity.pdbx_description
1 polymer ?
#
loop_
_entity_poly.entity_id
_entity_poly.type
_entity_poly.pdbx_seq_one_letter_code
_entity_poly.pdbx_strand_id
1 'polypeptide(L)'
;MGVIQFIDEFRELHTKARQGKLAELERPAYMAAREQFARALLNAQGLMLDGAEARRHYRVAHQLPVELQMAYGNVWTNTLDLSAGGFSVMLPHAVDVKERPSALLYLPDGTTLAGTVRVVSQFQRADKHRASFAFLDLTERESDLLEGFLIDFALERVGITPP
;
A
#
# COMPACT_ATOMS: atom_id res chain seq x y z
N MET A 1 11.52 6.51 24.74
CA MET A 1 12.26 6.64 23.48
C MET A 1 11.59 7.73 22.65
N GLY A 2 12.36 8.64 22.04
CA GLY A 2 11.80 9.69 21.19
C GLY A 2 11.29 9.12 19.86
N VAL A 3 10.30 9.77 19.24
CA VAL A 3 9.70 9.32 17.95
C VAL A 3 10.74 9.25 16.84
N ILE A 4 11.65 10.24 16.77
CA ILE A 4 12.74 10.28 15.78
C ILE A 4 13.68 9.08 15.96
N GLN A 5 14.12 8.83 17.20
CA GLN A 5 14.98 7.69 17.52
C GLN A 5 14.32 6.35 17.14
N PHE A 6 13.03 6.19 17.44
CA PHE A 6 12.28 5.00 17.02
C PHE A 6 12.26 4.83 15.49
N ILE A 7 12.03 5.90 14.73
CA ILE A 7 12.00 5.86 13.26
C ILE A 7 13.37 5.47 12.69
N ASP A 8 14.45 6.00 13.25
CA ASP A 8 15.82 5.70 12.80
C ASP A 8 16.19 4.23 13.07
N GLU A 9 15.93 3.75 14.30
CA GLU A 9 16.15 2.35 14.67
C GLU A 9 15.31 1.40 13.79
N PHE A 10 14.05 1.75 13.55
CA PHE A 10 13.18 0.96 12.67
C PHE A 10 13.66 0.98 11.21
N ARG A 11 14.13 2.12 10.70
CA ARG A 11 14.70 2.24 9.34
C ARG A 11 15.90 1.32 9.17
N GLU A 12 16.77 1.21 10.17
CA GLU A 12 17.92 0.30 10.14
C GLU A 12 17.46 -1.16 10.07
N LEU A 13 16.57 -1.58 10.98
CA LEU A 13 16.02 -2.94 10.99
C LEU A 13 15.31 -3.28 9.68
N HIS A 14 14.52 -2.34 9.14
CA HIS A 14 13.83 -2.53 7.88
C HIS A 14 14.80 -2.69 6.72
N THR A 15 15.83 -1.86 6.66
CA THR A 15 16.88 -1.95 5.62
C THR A 15 17.57 -3.31 5.67
N LYS A 16 17.93 -3.81 6.87
CA LYS A 16 18.50 -5.16 7.03
C LYS A 16 17.52 -6.23 6.55
N ALA A 17 16.24 -6.13 6.90
CA ALA A 17 15.20 -7.06 6.47
C ALA A 17 15.04 -7.09 4.94
N ARG A 18 14.98 -5.92 4.29
CA ARG A 18 14.87 -5.80 2.82
C ARG A 18 16.06 -6.40 2.09
N GLN A 19 17.24 -6.36 2.70
CA GLN A 19 18.47 -6.95 2.16
C GLN A 19 18.65 -8.44 2.52
N GLY A 20 17.72 -9.06 3.26
CA GLY A 20 17.86 -10.43 3.74
C GLY A 20 18.97 -10.61 4.78
N LYS A 21 19.37 -9.53 5.47
CA LYS A 21 20.47 -9.48 6.46
C LYS A 21 19.99 -9.33 7.91
N LEU A 22 18.68 -9.41 8.15
CA LEU A 22 18.14 -9.32 9.50
C LEU A 22 18.54 -10.56 10.30
N ALA A 23 19.22 -10.38 11.43
CA ALA A 23 19.59 -11.49 12.29
C ALA A 23 18.35 -12.10 12.96
N GLU A 24 18.40 -13.39 13.28
CA GLU A 24 17.24 -14.08 13.91
C GLU A 24 16.89 -13.48 15.28
N LEU A 25 17.89 -12.99 16.03
CA LEU A 25 17.71 -12.29 17.29
C LEU A 25 17.06 -10.90 17.12
N GLU A 26 17.21 -10.27 15.95
CA GLU A 26 16.60 -8.97 15.62
C GLU A 26 15.15 -9.12 15.12
N ARG A 27 14.75 -10.32 14.68
CA ARG A 27 13.41 -10.58 14.10
C ARG A 27 12.26 -10.16 15.01
N PRO A 28 12.22 -10.50 16.32
CA PRO A 28 11.13 -10.07 17.19
C PRO A 28 11.03 -8.55 17.31
N ALA A 29 12.17 -7.87 17.42
CA ALA A 29 12.22 -6.41 17.51
C ALA A 29 11.74 -5.76 16.21
N TYR A 30 12.14 -6.30 15.06
CA TYR A 30 11.66 -5.83 13.76
C TYR A 30 10.15 -5.99 13.61
N MET A 31 9.58 -7.15 13.95
CA MET A 31 8.13 -7.39 13.86
C MET A 31 7.33 -6.46 14.77
N ALA A 32 7.79 -6.24 16.01
CA ALA A 32 7.18 -5.29 16.93
C ALA A 32 7.24 -3.85 16.40
N ALA A 33 8.38 -3.44 15.83
CA ALA A 33 8.54 -2.12 15.24
C ALA A 33 7.66 -1.91 13.99
N ARG A 34 7.52 -2.93 13.11
CA ARG A 34 6.58 -2.90 11.97
C ARG A 34 5.15 -2.65 12.45
N GLU A 35 4.70 -3.41 13.44
CA GLU A 35 3.35 -3.29 13.98
C GLU A 35 3.12 -1.91 14.62
N GLN A 36 4.07 -1.45 15.45
CA GLN A 36 4.00 -0.12 16.05
C GLN A 36 3.95 0.99 15.00
N PHE A 37 4.78 0.90 13.95
CA PHE A 37 4.79 1.86 12.85
C PHE A 37 3.47 1.84 12.06
N ALA A 38 2.95 0.65 11.73
CA ALA A 38 1.66 0.51 11.04
C ALA A 38 0.51 1.11 11.87
N ARG A 39 0.47 0.84 13.18
CA ARG A 39 -0.52 1.46 14.11
C ARG A 39 -0.38 2.98 14.15
N ALA A 40 0.84 3.51 14.18
CA ALA A 40 1.08 4.96 14.15
C ALA A 40 0.57 5.59 12.85
N LEU A 41 0.78 4.95 11.69
CA LEU A 41 0.26 5.42 10.40
C LEU A 41 -1.27 5.36 10.33
N LEU A 42 -1.88 4.29 10.84
CA LEU A 42 -3.34 4.19 10.94
C LEU A 42 -3.91 5.33 11.81
N ASN A 43 -3.28 5.60 12.95
CA ASN A 43 -3.69 6.68 13.86
C ASN A 43 -3.55 8.06 13.21
N ALA A 44 -2.43 8.32 12.53
CA ALA A 44 -2.18 9.58 11.83
C ALA A 44 -3.19 9.84 10.70
N GLN A 45 -3.72 8.78 10.09
CA GLN A 45 -4.77 8.87 9.08
C GLN A 45 -6.19 8.93 9.66
N GLY A 46 -6.33 9.01 10.99
CA GLY A 46 -7.63 9.04 11.67
C GLY A 46 -8.44 7.75 11.48
N LEU A 47 -7.77 6.62 11.25
CA LEU A 47 -8.41 5.35 10.88
C LEU A 47 -8.74 4.43 12.06
N MET A 48 -8.42 4.84 13.29
CA MET A 48 -9.00 4.22 14.48
C MET A 48 -10.36 4.87 14.78
N LEU A 49 -11.44 4.22 14.33
CA LEU A 49 -12.81 4.55 14.72
C LEU A 49 -13.49 3.29 15.25
N ASP A 50 -14.14 3.42 16.40
CA ASP A 50 -15.05 2.44 16.99
C ASP A 50 -16.31 2.32 16.12
N GLY A 51 -16.59 1.12 15.59
CA GLY A 51 -17.78 0.83 14.79
C GLY A 51 -17.49 -0.05 13.57
N ALA A 52 -18.52 -0.76 13.10
CA ALA A 52 -18.41 -1.86 12.15
C ALA A 52 -17.69 -1.45 10.83
N GLU A 53 -16.59 -2.15 10.56
CA GLU A 53 -15.61 -1.98 9.48
C GLU A 53 -14.50 -0.93 9.70
N ALA A 54 -13.78 -1.06 10.81
CA ALA A 54 -12.46 -0.45 10.97
C ALA A 54 -11.54 -0.79 9.77
N ARG A 55 -10.94 0.24 9.14
CA ARG A 55 -9.96 0.04 8.05
C ARG A 55 -8.72 -0.64 8.62
N ARG A 56 -8.38 -1.83 8.10
CA ARG A 56 -7.28 -2.66 8.62
C ARG A 56 -5.89 -2.29 8.08
N HIS A 57 -5.81 -1.42 7.07
CA HIS A 57 -4.56 -1.08 6.39
C HIS A 57 -4.40 0.43 6.24
N TYR A 58 -3.20 0.93 6.55
CA TYR A 58 -2.82 2.32 6.26
C TYR A 58 -2.65 2.48 4.75
N ARG A 59 -2.91 3.68 4.22
CA ARG A 59 -2.64 4.00 2.81
C ARG A 59 -1.41 4.90 2.70
N VAL A 60 -0.61 4.66 1.67
CA VAL A 60 0.52 5.52 1.32
C VAL A 60 0.24 6.09 -0.07
N ALA A 61 0.18 7.41 -0.18
CA ALA A 61 -0.07 8.09 -1.45
C ALA A 61 1.14 8.00 -2.39
N HIS A 62 1.42 6.87 -3.03
CA HIS A 62 2.59 6.71 -3.90
C HIS A 62 2.12 6.39 -5.34
N GLN A 63 2.85 6.89 -6.34
CA GLN A 63 2.55 6.59 -7.74
C GLN A 63 3.38 5.39 -8.18
N LEU A 64 2.71 4.27 -8.42
CA LEU A 64 3.27 3.10 -9.07
C LEU A 64 2.53 2.86 -10.39
N PRO A 65 3.23 2.46 -11.46
CA PRO A 65 2.57 2.06 -12.70
C PRO A 65 1.69 0.84 -12.44
N VAL A 66 0.50 0.85 -13.03
CA VAL A 66 -0.42 -0.28 -13.01
C VAL A 66 -1.09 -0.44 -14.36
N GLU A 67 -1.12 -1.68 -14.84
CA GLU A 67 -1.96 -2.09 -15.96
C GLU A 67 -3.20 -2.79 -15.44
N LEU A 68 -4.36 -2.40 -15.95
CA LEU A 68 -5.66 -3.00 -15.63
C LEU A 68 -6.29 -3.56 -16.88
N GLN A 69 -6.70 -4.83 -16.84
CA GLN A 69 -7.50 -5.43 -17.90
C GLN A 69 -8.99 -5.25 -17.57
N MET A 70 -9.58 -4.18 -18.10
CA MET A 70 -10.97 -3.80 -17.86
C MET A 70 -11.90 -4.36 -18.94
N ALA A 71 -13.20 -4.38 -18.69
CA ALA A 71 -14.23 -4.78 -19.65
C ALA A 71 -14.22 -3.93 -20.93
N TYR A 72 -13.79 -2.67 -20.84
CA TYR A 72 -13.66 -1.75 -21.98
C TYR A 72 -12.25 -1.72 -22.60
N GLY A 73 -11.35 -2.61 -22.17
CA GLY A 73 -9.99 -2.73 -22.69
C GLY A 73 -8.90 -2.53 -21.64
N ASN A 74 -7.64 -2.63 -22.07
CA ASN A 74 -6.49 -2.44 -21.19
C ASN A 74 -6.28 -0.96 -20.88
N VAL A 75 -6.05 -0.67 -19.60
CA VAL A 75 -5.81 0.68 -19.09
C VAL A 75 -4.44 0.71 -18.41
N TRP A 76 -3.57 1.57 -18.92
CA TRP A 76 -2.30 1.90 -18.28
C TRP A 76 -2.45 3.20 -17.50
N THR A 77 -2.18 3.16 -16.20
CA THR A 77 -2.33 4.31 -15.30
C THR A 77 -1.35 4.23 -14.13
N ASN A 78 -1.41 5.20 -13.23
CA ASN A 78 -0.64 5.21 -12.00
C ASN A 78 -1.55 5.18 -10.79
N THR A 79 -1.10 4.53 -9.72
CA THR A 79 -1.79 4.58 -8.43
C THR A 79 -1.77 5.99 -7.85
N LEU A 80 -2.85 6.39 -7.20
CA LEU A 80 -2.93 7.59 -6.38
C LEU A 80 -2.44 7.31 -4.96
N ASP A 81 -2.80 6.13 -4.46
CA ASP A 81 -2.41 5.59 -3.17
C ASP A 81 -2.50 4.06 -3.19
N LEU A 82 -1.75 3.44 -2.27
CA LEU A 82 -1.65 1.99 -2.10
C LEU A 82 -1.77 1.61 -0.62
N SER A 83 -2.20 0.39 -0.37
CA SER A 83 -2.22 -0.29 0.92
C SER A 83 -1.98 -1.78 0.69
N ALA A 84 -1.70 -2.54 1.75
CA ALA A 84 -1.55 -3.98 1.62
C ALA A 84 -2.81 -4.67 1.07
N GLY A 85 -4.00 -4.05 1.23
CA GLY A 85 -5.27 -4.59 0.72
C GLY A 85 -5.69 -4.11 -0.66
N GLY A 86 -5.00 -3.13 -1.27
CA GLY A 86 -5.45 -2.55 -2.54
C GLY A 86 -4.91 -1.16 -2.84
N PHE A 87 -5.40 -0.55 -3.92
CA PHE A 87 -4.92 0.74 -4.41
C PHE A 87 -6.07 1.59 -4.97
N SER A 88 -5.80 2.83 -5.36
CA SER A 88 -6.75 3.64 -6.13
C SER A 88 -6.09 4.28 -7.34
N VAL A 89 -6.86 4.51 -8.41
CA VAL A 89 -6.39 5.08 -9.68
C VAL A 89 -7.41 6.07 -10.25
N MET A 90 -6.96 6.85 -11.23
CA MET A 90 -7.83 7.55 -12.17
C MET A 90 -8.07 6.70 -13.41
N LEU A 91 -9.31 6.62 -13.85
CA LEU A 91 -9.78 5.91 -15.04
C LEU A 91 -10.39 6.88 -16.05
N PRO A 92 -10.33 6.54 -17.35
CA PRO A 92 -10.97 7.34 -18.41
C PRO A 92 -12.50 7.19 -18.43
N HIS A 93 -13.03 6.11 -17.86
CA HIS A 93 -14.45 5.79 -17.85
C HIS A 93 -14.89 5.29 -16.47
N ALA A 94 -16.19 5.38 -16.21
CA ALA A 94 -16.80 4.74 -15.04
C ALA A 94 -16.61 3.22 -15.10
N VAL A 95 -16.54 2.58 -13.93
CA VAL A 95 -16.31 1.14 -13.79
C VAL A 95 -17.49 0.52 -13.05
N ASP A 96 -17.92 -0.67 -13.44
CA ASP A 96 -18.94 -1.41 -12.69
C ASP A 96 -18.33 -1.93 -11.38
N VAL A 97 -19.00 -1.70 -10.26
CA VAL A 97 -18.58 -2.20 -8.94
C VAL A 97 -18.55 -3.73 -8.87
N LYS A 98 -19.24 -4.43 -9.78
CA LYS A 98 -19.23 -5.89 -9.90
C LYS A 98 -18.04 -6.43 -10.70
N GLU A 99 -17.31 -5.56 -11.39
CA GLU A 99 -16.18 -5.95 -12.22
C GLU A 99 -15.02 -6.49 -11.37
N ARG A 100 -14.31 -7.47 -11.91
CA ARG A 100 -13.13 -8.08 -11.30
C ARG A 100 -11.95 -8.07 -12.28
N PRO A 101 -11.37 -6.90 -12.58
CA PRO A 101 -10.31 -6.84 -13.57
C PRO A 101 -9.03 -7.51 -13.05
N SER A 102 -8.22 -8.01 -13.97
CA SER A 102 -6.84 -8.38 -13.68
C SER A 102 -5.99 -7.12 -13.60
N ALA A 103 -5.03 -7.10 -12.68
CA ALA A 103 -4.13 -6.00 -12.44
C ALA A 103 -2.68 -6.48 -12.46
N LEU A 104 -1.80 -5.69 -13.08
CA LEU A 104 -0.34 -5.82 -12.99
C LEU A 104 0.20 -4.54 -12.35
N LEU A 105 0.65 -4.63 -11.09
CA LEU A 105 1.27 -3.51 -10.37
C LEU A 105 2.79 -3.64 -10.45
N TYR A 106 3.46 -2.62 -10.97
CA TYR A 106 4.90 -2.63 -11.19
C TYR A 106 5.62 -2.00 -9.98
N LEU A 107 6.45 -2.80 -9.30
CA LEU A 107 7.19 -2.39 -8.11
C LEU A 107 8.57 -1.81 -8.47
N PRO A 108 9.16 -0.96 -7.60
CA PRO A 108 10.44 -0.30 -7.88
C PRO A 108 11.64 -1.22 -8.14
N ASP A 109 11.62 -2.46 -7.63
CA ASP A 109 12.71 -3.42 -7.84
C ASP A 109 12.60 -4.19 -9.17
N GLY A 110 11.62 -3.84 -10.01
CA GLY A 110 11.32 -4.52 -11.27
C GLY A 110 10.39 -5.73 -11.13
N THR A 111 9.99 -6.09 -9.92
CA THR A 111 8.96 -7.12 -9.68
C THR A 111 7.60 -6.60 -10.12
N THR A 112 6.76 -7.49 -10.65
CA THR A 112 5.36 -7.21 -10.95
C THR A 112 4.47 -8.04 -10.03
N LEU A 113 3.54 -7.39 -9.34
CA LEU A 113 2.46 -8.06 -8.62
C LEU A 113 1.27 -8.21 -9.56
N ALA A 114 1.00 -9.46 -9.94
CA ALA A 114 -0.16 -9.81 -10.75
C ALA A 114 -1.29 -10.32 -9.84
N GLY A 115 -2.53 -9.88 -10.09
CA GLY A 115 -3.66 -10.39 -9.32
C GLY A 115 -5.00 -9.93 -9.86
N THR A 116 -6.05 -10.61 -9.42
CA THR A 116 -7.43 -10.18 -9.61
C THR A 116 -7.77 -9.15 -8.55
N VAL A 117 -8.36 -8.04 -8.97
CA VAL A 117 -8.89 -7.04 -8.05
C VAL A 117 -10.39 -6.94 -8.18
N ARG A 118 -11.07 -6.48 -7.13
CA ARG A 118 -12.47 -6.02 -7.20
C ARG A 118 -12.53 -4.53 -7.02
N VAL A 119 -13.51 -3.89 -7.65
CA VAL A 119 -13.85 -2.49 -7.35
C VAL A 119 -14.49 -2.43 -5.96
N VAL A 120 -13.96 -1.56 -5.10
CA VAL A 120 -14.47 -1.33 -3.73
C VAL A 120 -15.29 -0.06 -3.66
N SER A 121 -14.85 0.98 -4.37
CA SER A 121 -15.56 2.24 -4.46
C SER A 121 -15.24 2.95 -5.76
N GLN A 122 -16.18 3.74 -6.23
CA GLN A 122 -15.98 4.66 -7.33
C GLN A 122 -16.45 6.05 -6.92
N PHE A 123 -15.71 7.06 -7.34
CA PHE A 123 -16.09 8.45 -7.19
C PHE A 123 -15.96 9.13 -8.54
N GLN A 124 -17.07 9.72 -9.00
CA GLN A 124 -17.11 10.47 -10.25
C GLN A 124 -17.30 11.95 -9.93
N ARG A 125 -16.43 12.79 -10.48
CA ARG A 125 -16.63 14.24 -10.51
C ARG A 125 -16.24 14.78 -11.88
N ALA A 126 -17.23 15.29 -12.61
CA ALA A 126 -17.07 15.72 -14.00
C ALA A 126 -16.48 14.60 -14.88
N ASP A 127 -15.35 14.88 -15.53
CA ASP A 127 -14.55 14.01 -16.41
C ASP A 127 -13.57 13.10 -15.65
N LYS A 128 -13.57 13.14 -14.32
CA LYS A 128 -12.66 12.36 -13.47
C LYS A 128 -13.37 11.18 -12.84
N HIS A 129 -12.96 9.98 -13.24
CA HIS A 129 -13.41 8.72 -12.64
C HIS A 129 -12.32 8.17 -11.73
N ARG A 130 -12.48 8.31 -10.42
CA ARG A 130 -11.60 7.66 -9.44
C ARG A 130 -12.19 6.31 -9.06
N ALA A 131 -11.38 5.26 -9.10
CA ALA A 131 -11.76 3.94 -8.63
C ALA A 131 -10.78 3.44 -7.57
N SER A 132 -11.30 2.76 -6.55
CA SER A 132 -10.50 2.04 -5.57
C SER A 132 -10.69 0.55 -5.76
N PHE A 133 -9.58 -0.18 -5.77
CA PHE A 133 -9.52 -1.60 -6.00
C PHE A 133 -9.00 -2.31 -4.76
N ALA A 134 -9.53 -3.51 -4.47
CA ALA A 134 -8.98 -4.42 -3.47
C ALA A 134 -8.47 -5.68 -4.14
N PHE A 135 -7.30 -6.14 -3.72
CA PHE A 135 -6.74 -7.42 -4.15
C PHE A 135 -7.61 -8.58 -3.65
N LEU A 136 -7.77 -9.62 -4.48
CA LEU A 136 -8.55 -10.82 -4.15
C LEU A 136 -7.68 -12.06 -3.91
N ASP A 137 -6.50 -12.11 -4.53
CA ASP A 137 -5.73 -13.35 -4.71
C ASP A 137 -4.21 -13.16 -4.53
N LEU A 138 -3.78 -12.10 -3.83
CA LEU A 138 -2.38 -11.98 -3.43
C LEU A 138 -2.01 -13.11 -2.45
N THR A 139 -0.89 -13.75 -2.70
CA THR A 139 -0.27 -14.70 -1.77
C THR A 139 0.28 -13.98 -0.54
N GLU A 140 0.57 -14.72 0.53
CA GLU A 140 1.24 -14.15 1.73
C GLU A 140 2.58 -13.50 1.37
N ARG A 141 3.36 -14.15 0.50
CA ARG A 141 4.65 -13.64 0.03
C ARG A 141 4.51 -12.32 -0.72
N GLU A 142 3.51 -12.19 -1.59
CA GLU A 142 3.27 -10.97 -2.36
C GLU A 142 2.74 -9.85 -1.46
N SER A 143 1.91 -10.20 -0.47
CA SER A 143 1.42 -9.26 0.54
C SER A 143 2.57 -8.73 1.40
N ASP A 144 3.48 -9.60 1.85
CA ASP A 144 4.68 -9.23 2.59
C ASP A 144 5.63 -8.36 1.75
N LEU A 145 5.78 -8.68 0.46
CA LEU A 145 6.57 -7.88 -0.48
C LEU A 145 6.00 -6.47 -0.63
N LEU A 146 4.69 -6.37 -0.88
CA LEU A 146 3.98 -5.10 -1.01
C LEU A 146 4.08 -4.29 0.29
N GLU A 147 3.91 -4.93 1.44
CA GLU A 147 4.01 -4.26 2.74
C GLU A 147 5.43 -3.74 3.00
N GLY A 148 6.46 -4.45 2.56
CA GLY A 148 7.84 -3.95 2.57
C GLY A 148 7.98 -2.63 1.82
N PHE A 149 7.48 -2.56 0.58
CA PHE A 149 7.49 -1.33 -0.20
C PHE A 149 6.65 -0.20 0.41
N LEU A 150 5.50 -0.51 1.01
CA LEU A 150 4.68 0.48 1.70
C LEU A 150 5.40 1.10 2.89
N ILE A 151 6.18 0.30 3.63
CA ILE A 151 7.03 0.80 4.70
C ILE A 151 8.14 1.68 4.14
N ASP A 152 8.83 1.25 3.07
CA ASP A 152 9.84 2.06 2.38
C ASP A 152 9.28 3.45 2.01
N PHE A 153 8.13 3.50 1.32
CA PHE A 153 7.48 4.75 0.90
C PHE A 153 7.01 5.61 2.08
N ALA A 154 6.55 4.99 3.17
CA ALA A 154 6.13 5.72 4.36
C ALA A 154 7.35 6.33 5.08
N LEU A 155 8.44 5.57 5.21
CA LEU A 155 9.68 6.05 5.84
C LEU A 155 10.34 7.18 5.05
N GLU A 156 10.27 7.17 3.72
CA GLU A 156 10.72 8.29 2.88
C GLU A 156 10.01 9.59 3.25
N ARG A 157 8.70 9.53 3.56
CA ARG A 157 7.89 10.72 3.85
C ARG A 157 8.07 11.27 5.25
N VAL A 158 8.26 10.38 6.22
CA VAL A 158 8.47 10.78 7.62
C VAL A 158 9.76 11.59 7.79
N GLY A 159 10.72 11.46 6.87
CA GLY A 159 11.93 12.29 6.81
C GLY A 159 11.81 13.63 6.06
N ILE A 160 10.67 13.91 5.41
CA ILE A 160 10.49 15.11 4.53
C ILE A 160 9.64 16.19 5.22
N THR A 161 9.19 16.00 6.47
CA THR A 161 8.40 17.03 7.17
C THR A 161 9.25 17.75 8.21
N PRO A 162 9.95 18.85 7.86
CA PRO A 162 10.38 19.83 8.85
C PRO A 162 9.17 20.69 9.25
N PRO A 163 9.08 21.17 10.50
CA PRO A 163 8.80 22.59 10.72
C PRO A 163 10.02 23.45 10.34
#